data_AF-A0A920NMJ9-F1
#
_entry.id   AF-A0A920NMJ9-F1
#
_cell.length_a   1.000
_cell.length_b   1.000
_cell.length_c   1.000
_cell.angle_alpha   90.00
_cell.angle_beta   90.00
_cell.angle_gamma   90.00
#
_symmetry.space_group_name_H-M   'P 1'
#
loop_
_entity.id
_entity.type
_entity.pdbx_description
1 polymer ?
#
loop_
_entity_poly.entity_id
_entity_poly.type
_entity_poly.pdbx_seq_one_letter_code
_entity_poly.pdbx_strand_id
1 'polypeptide(L)'
;MTEIHITDPTLIEDDIIIERSLRPSHFDDFVGQSDVVENLKLYIDAANKRDEALDHVLLFGPPGLGKTTLANIISKELNVNLKQSSGPVIDRAGDLAGMLTNIQGKDVFFIDEIHRLNSVVEEYMYSAMEDFQLEIMIDSGPSARSVQLNIEPFTLIGATTRLGNLTSPLRDRFGVVLRLTFMTRKICFRLLIDQLKF
;
A
#
# COMPACT_ATOMS: atom_id res chain seq x y z
N MET A 1 11.54 40.91 -11.94
CA MET A 1 11.14 40.64 -10.54
C MET A 1 9.68 40.25 -10.59
N THR A 2 9.41 38.95 -10.60
CA THR A 2 8.06 38.40 -10.60
C THR A 2 7.54 38.50 -9.17
N GLU A 3 6.43 39.22 -8.98
CA GLU A 3 5.78 39.34 -7.67
C GLU A 3 5.25 37.97 -7.24
N ILE A 4 5.66 37.52 -6.05
CA ILE A 4 5.21 36.28 -5.45
C ILE A 4 3.80 36.54 -4.92
N HIS A 5 2.78 36.14 -5.68
CA HIS A 5 1.40 36.16 -5.23
C HIS A 5 1.16 35.00 -4.26
N ILE A 6 1.14 35.30 -2.96
CA ILE A 6 0.98 34.34 -1.85
C ILE A 6 -0.37 33.57 -1.90
N THR A 7 -1.31 34.00 -2.76
CA THR A 7 -2.64 33.42 -2.91
C THR A 7 -2.79 32.50 -4.13
N ASP A 8 -1.71 32.21 -4.86
CA ASP A 8 -1.78 31.33 -6.01
C ASP A 8 -1.81 29.86 -5.56
N PRO A 9 -2.85 29.06 -5.89
CA PRO A 9 -2.96 27.67 -5.45
C PRO A 9 -2.00 26.72 -6.21
N THR A 10 -1.20 27.27 -7.11
CA THR A 10 -0.20 26.53 -7.89
C THR A 10 0.96 26.15 -6.98
N LEU A 11 1.07 24.84 -6.70
CA LEU A 11 2.15 24.28 -5.88
C LEU A 11 3.52 24.66 -6.48
N ILE A 12 4.34 25.34 -5.69
CA ILE A 12 5.69 25.73 -6.07
C ILE A 12 6.58 24.48 -5.98
N GLU A 13 7.52 24.26 -6.91
CA GLU A 13 8.37 23.05 -6.91
C GLU A 13 9.10 22.83 -5.57
N ASP A 14 9.51 23.92 -4.91
CA ASP A 14 10.14 23.87 -3.59
C ASP A 14 9.19 23.33 -2.51
N ASP A 15 7.89 23.65 -2.56
CA ASP A 15 6.90 23.14 -1.61
C ASP A 15 6.73 21.62 -1.75
N ILE A 16 6.76 21.09 -2.98
CA ILE A 16 6.67 19.65 -3.27
C ILE A 16 7.90 18.91 -2.73
N ILE A 17 9.09 19.52 -2.87
CA ILE A 17 10.34 18.95 -2.36
C ILE A 17 10.34 18.93 -0.82
N ILE A 18 9.90 20.02 -0.20
CA ILE A 18 9.77 20.12 1.27
C ILE A 18 8.76 19.09 1.79
N GLU A 19 7.57 18.99 1.19
CA GLU A 19 6.52 18.05 1.60
C GLU A 19 6.98 16.58 1.49
N ARG A 20 7.80 16.26 0.47
CA ARG A 20 8.42 14.93 0.33
C ARG A 20 9.50 14.66 1.38
N SER A 21 10.30 15.67 1.76
CA SER A 21 11.34 15.53 2.80
C SER A 21 10.74 15.32 4.19
N LEU A 22 9.52 15.81 4.44
CA LEU A 22 8.82 15.68 5.71
C LEU A 22 8.19 14.31 5.91
N ARG A 23 8.07 13.48 4.85
CA ARG A 23 7.51 12.13 4.97
C ARG A 23 8.57 11.19 5.56
N PRO A 24 8.26 10.50 6.67
CA PRO A 24 9.10 9.46 7.25
C PRO A 24 9.64 8.49 6.20
N SER A 25 10.94 8.27 6.23
CA SER A 25 11.65 7.44 5.24
C SER A 25 12.07 6.09 5.79
N HIS A 26 12.22 6.02 7.11
CA HIS A 26 12.55 4.83 7.89
C HIS A 26 11.53 4.60 8.99
N PHE A 27 11.51 3.38 9.54
CA PHE A 27 10.62 3.06 10.66
C PHE A 27 10.85 3.95 11.89
N ASP A 28 12.09 4.36 12.13
CA ASP A 28 12.44 5.18 13.30
C ASP A 28 11.90 6.62 13.20
N ASP A 29 11.59 7.07 11.98
CA ASP A 29 10.92 8.33 11.70
C ASP A 29 9.38 8.22 11.85
N PHE A 30 8.84 7.01 11.90
CA PHE A 30 7.39 6.76 11.95
C PHE A 30 6.86 6.81 13.38
N VAL A 31 6.73 8.03 13.88
CA VAL A 31 6.44 8.29 15.28
C VAL A 31 5.01 7.88 15.66
N GLY A 32 4.86 7.25 16.83
CA GLY A 32 3.59 7.06 17.53
C GLY A 32 2.77 5.83 17.15
N GLN A 33 3.30 4.98 16.26
CA GLN A 33 2.80 3.62 16.04
C GLN A 33 3.82 2.56 16.48
N SER A 34 4.41 2.69 17.68
CA SER A 34 5.50 1.81 18.16
C SER A 34 5.19 0.33 17.98
N ASP A 35 4.00 -0.09 18.42
CA ASP A 35 3.60 -1.50 18.41
C ASP A 35 3.43 -2.02 16.98
N VAL A 36 2.92 -1.18 16.06
CA VAL A 36 2.77 -1.51 14.64
C VAL A 36 4.15 -1.65 13.99
N VAL A 37 5.06 -0.73 14.30
CA VAL A 37 6.44 -0.72 13.77
C VAL A 37 7.23 -1.92 14.27
N GLU A 38 7.15 -2.25 15.56
CA GLU A 38 7.83 -3.41 16.14
C GLU A 38 7.34 -4.72 15.52
N ASN A 39 6.02 -4.89 15.38
CA ASN A 39 5.45 -6.04 14.71
C ASN A 39 5.92 -6.15 13.25
N LEU A 40 5.90 -5.04 12.49
CA LEU A 40 6.38 -5.03 11.11
C LEU A 40 7.85 -5.40 10.99
N LYS A 41 8.71 -4.87 11.87
CA LYS A 41 10.14 -5.22 11.90
C LYS A 41 10.33 -6.72 12.10
N LEU A 42 9.53 -7.36 12.96
CA LEU A 42 9.58 -8.81 13.17
C LEU A 42 9.14 -9.62 11.93
N TYR A 43 8.04 -9.22 11.28
CA TYR A 43 7.58 -9.89 10.06
C TYR A 43 8.58 -9.75 8.90
N ILE A 44 9.14 -8.54 8.72
CA ILE A 44 10.14 -8.25 7.68
C ILE A 44 11.42 -9.05 7.92
N ASP A 45 11.94 -9.08 9.15
CA ASP A 45 13.13 -9.87 9.50
C ASP A 45 12.89 -11.37 9.23
N ALA A 46 11.70 -11.88 9.56
CA ALA A 46 11.34 -13.26 9.29
C ALA A 46 11.27 -13.58 7.78
N ALA A 47 10.68 -12.69 6.97
CA ALA A 47 10.60 -12.84 5.52
C ALA A 47 12.00 -12.78 4.86
N ASN A 48 12.83 -11.80 5.27
CA ASN A 48 14.21 -11.66 4.78
C ASN A 48 15.07 -12.88 5.10
N LYS A 49 14.92 -13.48 6.30
CA LYS A 49 15.64 -14.71 6.68
C LYS A 49 15.26 -15.91 5.83
N ARG A 50 14.03 -15.96 5.31
CA ARG A 50 13.56 -17.03 4.42
C ARG A 50 13.84 -16.74 2.95
N ASP A 51 14.28 -15.52 2.63
CA ASP A 51 14.39 -15.03 1.26
C ASP A 51 13.06 -15.17 0.48
N GLU A 52 11.96 -14.79 1.13
CA GLU A 52 10.59 -14.87 0.59
C GLU A 52 9.95 -13.47 0.55
N ALA A 53 8.83 -13.34 -0.17
CA ALA A 53 7.99 -12.15 -0.07
C ALA A 53 7.41 -12.04 1.34
N LEU A 54 7.15 -10.81 1.78
CA LEU A 54 6.42 -10.57 3.03
C LEU A 54 4.97 -11.05 2.87
N ASP A 55 4.41 -11.63 3.93
CA ASP A 55 2.97 -11.93 3.97
C ASP A 55 2.16 -10.67 3.66
N HIS A 56 1.04 -10.85 2.96
CA HIS A 56 0.19 -9.72 2.59
C HIS A 56 -0.26 -8.92 3.82
N VAL A 57 -0.17 -7.59 3.72
CA VAL A 57 -0.41 -6.66 4.83
C VAL A 57 -1.68 -5.85 4.61
N LEU A 58 -2.56 -5.82 5.61
CA LEU A 58 -3.72 -4.93 5.65
C LEU A 58 -3.50 -3.81 6.66
N LEU A 59 -3.41 -2.58 6.17
CA LEU A 59 -3.32 -1.36 6.97
C LEU A 59 -4.71 -0.72 7.07
N PHE A 60 -5.22 -0.55 8.28
CA PHE A 60 -6.51 0.14 8.46
C PHE A 60 -6.49 1.19 9.56
N GLY A 61 -7.29 2.23 9.37
CA GLY A 61 -7.45 3.31 10.33
C GLY A 61 -7.83 4.63 9.64
N PRO A 62 -8.17 5.67 10.43
CA PRO A 62 -8.54 6.98 9.92
C PRO A 62 -7.62 7.52 8.80
N PRO A 63 -8.14 8.37 7.90
CA PRO A 63 -7.31 9.05 6.90
C PRO A 63 -6.24 9.92 7.59
N GLY A 64 -5.11 10.13 6.91
CA GLY A 64 -4.01 10.97 7.43
C GLY A 64 -3.08 10.30 8.45
N LEU A 65 -3.29 9.03 8.81
CA LEU A 65 -2.40 8.30 9.73
C LEU A 65 -1.13 7.73 9.08
N GLY A 66 -0.87 8.03 7.80
CA GLY A 66 0.36 7.61 7.13
C GLY A 66 0.37 6.16 6.62
N LYS A 67 -0.78 5.58 6.27
CA LYS A 67 -0.86 4.23 5.65
C LYS A 67 0.02 4.12 4.40
N THR A 68 -0.09 5.09 3.49
CA THR A 68 0.73 5.18 2.27
C THR A 68 2.21 5.37 2.60
N THR A 69 2.54 6.21 3.60
CA THR A 69 3.92 6.38 4.08
C THR A 69 4.47 5.07 4.60
N LEU A 70 3.70 4.33 5.40
CA LEU A 70 4.12 3.05 5.96
C LEU A 70 4.35 1.99 4.88
N ALA A 71 3.52 1.95 3.84
CA ALA A 71 3.76 1.08 2.68
C ALA A 71 5.09 1.39 1.97
N ASN A 72 5.46 2.67 1.85
CA ASN A 72 6.76 3.09 1.30
C ASN A 72 7.93 2.70 2.21
N ILE A 73 7.77 2.78 3.53
CA ILE A 73 8.79 2.34 4.48
C ILE A 73 8.97 0.82 4.36
N ILE A 74 7.87 0.05 4.34
CA ILE A 74 7.92 -1.41 4.21
C ILE A 74 8.69 -1.85 2.95
N SER A 75 8.41 -1.24 1.78
CA SER A 75 9.12 -1.61 0.55
C SER A 75 10.62 -1.29 0.60
N LYS A 76 11.00 -0.17 1.24
CA LYS A 76 12.42 0.20 1.43
C LYS A 76 13.15 -0.77 2.36
N GLU A 77 12.51 -1.17 3.45
CA GLU A 77 13.09 -2.09 4.44
C GLU A 77 13.20 -3.53 3.89
N LEU A 78 12.32 -3.90 2.96
CA LEU A 78 12.43 -5.12 2.16
C LEU A 78 13.44 -5.00 1.00
N ASN A 79 13.91 -3.78 0.69
CA ASN A 79 14.77 -3.49 -0.46
C ASN A 79 14.19 -3.96 -1.81
N VAL A 80 12.89 -3.69 -2.03
CA VAL A 80 12.15 -4.05 -3.25
C VAL A 80 11.42 -2.83 -3.83
N ASN A 81 10.89 -2.97 -5.04
CA ASN A 81 10.13 -1.87 -5.63
C ASN A 81 8.74 -1.75 -5.00
N LEU A 82 8.20 -0.54 -5.04
CA LEU A 82 6.82 -0.25 -4.70
C LEU A 82 6.03 0.09 -5.96
N LYS A 83 4.98 -0.68 -6.23
CA LYS A 83 3.95 -0.36 -7.21
C LYS A 83 2.72 0.12 -6.46
N GLN A 84 2.18 1.28 -6.82
CA GLN A 84 1.04 1.87 -6.14
C GLN A 84 -0.15 2.03 -7.08
N SER A 85 -1.33 1.70 -6.57
CA SER A 85 -2.63 1.94 -7.20
C SER A 85 -3.68 2.25 -6.13
N SER A 86 -4.95 2.35 -6.54
CA SER A 86 -6.08 2.45 -5.62
C SER A 86 -7.23 1.59 -6.12
N GLY A 87 -8.08 1.11 -5.19
CA GLY A 87 -9.24 0.26 -5.51
C GLY A 87 -10.08 0.80 -6.67
N PRO A 88 -10.48 2.09 -6.68
CA PRO A 88 -11.30 2.67 -7.74
C PRO A 88 -10.64 2.74 -9.13
N VAL A 89 -9.31 2.65 -9.21
CA VAL A 89 -8.58 2.69 -10.48
C VAL A 89 -8.56 1.32 -11.16
N ILE A 90 -8.76 0.24 -10.40
CA ILE A 90 -8.71 -1.13 -10.90
C ILE A 90 -10.15 -1.57 -11.19
N ASP A 91 -10.61 -1.34 -12.41
CA ASP A 91 -12.02 -1.52 -12.79
C ASP A 91 -12.30 -2.88 -13.42
N ARG A 92 -11.31 -3.50 -14.07
CA ARG A 92 -11.46 -4.81 -14.73
C ARG A 92 -10.25 -5.70 -14.53
N ALA A 93 -10.46 -7.00 -14.76
CA ALA A 93 -9.42 -8.03 -14.67
C ALA A 93 -8.14 -7.68 -15.45
N GLY A 94 -8.29 -7.10 -16.64
CA GLY A 94 -7.15 -6.69 -17.48
C GLY A 94 -6.30 -5.58 -16.86
N ASP A 95 -6.88 -4.66 -16.09
CA ASP A 95 -6.13 -3.59 -15.44
C ASP A 95 -5.27 -4.16 -14.30
N LEU A 96 -5.87 -5.05 -13.49
CA LEU A 96 -5.16 -5.77 -12.42
C LEU A 96 -4.01 -6.61 -13.01
N ALA A 97 -4.30 -7.36 -14.07
CA ALA A 97 -3.32 -8.19 -14.74
C ALA A 97 -2.15 -7.39 -15.30
N GLY A 98 -2.42 -6.23 -15.92
CA GLY A 98 -1.37 -5.34 -16.39
C GLY A 98 -0.49 -4.81 -15.26
N MET A 99 -1.05 -4.56 -14.07
CA MET A 99 -0.27 -4.14 -12.90
C MET A 99 0.59 -5.29 -12.35
N LEU A 100 -0.01 -6.47 -12.17
CA LEU A 100 0.65 -7.65 -11.58
C LEU A 100 1.71 -8.28 -12.50
N THR A 101 1.51 -8.27 -13.82
CA THR A 101 2.52 -8.78 -14.76
C THR A 101 3.80 -7.94 -14.82
N ASN A 102 3.76 -6.69 -14.34
CA ASN A 102 4.92 -5.82 -14.27
C ASN A 102 5.64 -5.86 -12.91
N ILE A 103 5.17 -6.68 -11.96
CA ILE A 103 5.78 -6.88 -10.65
C ILE A 103 7.03 -7.75 -10.81
N GLN A 104 8.11 -7.37 -10.15
CA GLN A 104 9.30 -8.20 -10.02
C GLN A 104 9.18 -9.04 -8.74
N GLY A 105 9.91 -10.16 -8.67
CA GLY A 105 9.90 -11.04 -7.50
C GLY A 105 10.07 -10.27 -6.19
N LYS A 106 9.13 -10.50 -5.25
CA LYS A 106 9.02 -9.93 -3.91
C LYS A 106 8.63 -8.45 -3.84
N ASP A 107 8.37 -7.78 -4.97
CA ASP A 107 7.92 -6.39 -4.97
C ASP A 107 6.65 -6.18 -4.12
N VAL A 108 6.49 -4.94 -3.64
CA VAL A 108 5.29 -4.52 -2.92
C VAL A 108 4.28 -3.94 -3.91
N PHE A 109 3.06 -4.45 -3.88
CA PHE A 109 1.91 -3.86 -4.56
C PHE A 109 0.97 -3.22 -3.55
N PHE A 110 0.93 -1.89 -3.51
CA PHE A 110 0.10 -1.12 -2.60
C PHE A 110 -1.20 -0.68 -3.28
N ILE A 111 -2.34 -1.02 -2.68
CA ILE A 111 -3.68 -0.59 -3.11
C ILE A 111 -4.31 0.24 -2.00
N ASP A 112 -4.42 1.55 -2.23
CA ASP A 112 -5.19 2.42 -1.35
C ASP A 112 -6.69 2.26 -1.59
N GLU A 113 -7.50 2.47 -0.55
CA GLU A 113 -8.95 2.27 -0.61
C GLU A 113 -9.33 0.89 -1.19
N ILE A 114 -8.62 -0.17 -0.78
CA ILE A 114 -8.79 -1.54 -1.33
C ILE A 114 -10.22 -2.07 -1.23
N HIS A 115 -10.99 -1.59 -0.26
CA HIS A 115 -12.40 -1.91 -0.09
C HIS A 115 -13.31 -1.38 -1.21
N ARG A 116 -12.76 -0.60 -2.16
CA ARG A 116 -13.48 -0.08 -3.33
C ARG A 116 -13.20 -0.87 -4.60
N LEU A 117 -12.46 -1.99 -4.52
CA LEU A 117 -12.42 -2.95 -5.62
C LEU A 117 -13.84 -3.46 -5.90
N ASN A 118 -14.19 -3.62 -7.17
CA ASN A 118 -15.43 -4.29 -7.51
C ASN A 118 -15.29 -5.82 -7.32
N SER A 119 -16.42 -6.50 -7.18
CA SER A 119 -16.44 -7.94 -6.86
C SER A 119 -15.70 -8.80 -7.90
N VAL A 120 -15.75 -8.42 -9.18
CA VAL A 120 -15.07 -9.15 -10.26
C VAL A 120 -13.56 -9.08 -10.06
N VAL A 121 -13.02 -7.88 -9.85
CA VAL A 121 -11.58 -7.68 -9.59
C VAL A 121 -11.15 -8.32 -8.27
N GLU A 122 -12.01 -8.30 -7.26
CA GLU A 122 -11.76 -8.93 -5.96
C GLU A 122 -11.58 -10.45 -6.10
N GLU A 123 -12.40 -11.11 -6.94
CA GLU A 123 -12.24 -12.55 -7.24
C GLU A 123 -10.88 -12.86 -7.87
N TYR A 124 -10.45 -12.05 -8.84
CA TYR A 124 -9.11 -12.20 -9.42
C TYR A 124 -7.99 -11.94 -8.40
N MET A 125 -8.20 -11.01 -7.47
CA MET A 125 -7.24 -10.73 -6.42
C MET A 125 -7.05 -11.93 -5.50
N TYR A 126 -8.10 -12.73 -5.23
CA TYR A 126 -7.97 -13.95 -4.42
C TYR A 126 -6.95 -14.92 -5.02
N SER A 127 -7.09 -15.22 -6.32
CA SER A 127 -6.18 -16.12 -7.03
C SER A 127 -4.76 -15.57 -7.13
N ALA A 128 -4.63 -14.25 -7.31
CA ALA A 128 -3.32 -13.60 -7.33
C ALA A 128 -2.60 -13.68 -5.96
N MET A 129 -3.35 -13.58 -4.85
CA MET A 129 -2.80 -13.63 -3.49
C MET A 129 -2.46 -15.07 -3.06
N GLU A 130 -3.26 -16.06 -3.44
CA GLU A 130 -3.10 -17.44 -2.97
C GLU A 130 -2.16 -18.25 -3.86
N ASP A 131 -2.37 -18.19 -5.17
CA ASP A 131 -1.73 -19.09 -6.14
C ASP A 131 -0.72 -18.38 -7.05
N PHE A 132 -0.60 -17.04 -6.93
CA PHE A 132 0.16 -16.19 -7.83
C PHE A 132 -0.19 -16.41 -9.31
N GLN A 133 -1.48 -16.61 -9.58
CA GLN A 133 -2.01 -16.87 -10.91
C GLN A 133 -3.26 -16.05 -11.20
N LEU A 134 -3.47 -15.74 -12.49
CA LEU A 134 -4.69 -15.13 -13.00
C LEU A 134 -5.18 -15.85 -14.24
N GLU A 135 -6.46 -16.20 -14.30
CA GLU A 135 -7.09 -16.76 -15.49
C GLU A 135 -8.04 -15.74 -16.14
N ILE A 136 -7.63 -15.10 -17.22
CA ILE A 136 -8.39 -14.00 -17.82
C ILE A 136 -9.13 -14.46 -19.06
N MET A 137 -10.43 -14.18 -19.10
CA MET A 137 -11.26 -14.36 -20.28
C MET A 137 -10.96 -13.25 -21.31
N ILE A 138 -10.46 -13.62 -22.49
CA ILE A 138 -10.07 -12.65 -23.55
C ILE A 138 -11.20 -12.39 -24.56
N ASP A 139 -12.24 -13.25 -24.59
CA ASP A 139 -13.34 -13.13 -25.55
C ASP A 139 -14.67 -13.59 -24.95
N SER A 140 -15.78 -13.26 -25.60
CA SER A 140 -17.14 -13.59 -25.16
C SER A 140 -17.90 -14.44 -26.19
N GLY A 141 -18.78 -15.34 -25.71
CA GLY A 141 -19.58 -16.21 -26.56
C GLY A 141 -18.94 -17.58 -26.83
N PRO A 142 -19.39 -18.31 -27.88
CA PRO A 142 -18.97 -19.70 -28.15
C PRO A 142 -17.47 -19.88 -28.43
N SER A 143 -16.77 -18.80 -28.77
CA SER A 143 -15.32 -18.77 -29.04
C SER A 143 -14.51 -18.22 -27.86
N ALA A 144 -15.13 -18.02 -26.70
CA ALA A 144 -14.47 -17.51 -25.51
C ALA A 144 -13.26 -18.40 -25.14
N ARG A 145 -12.11 -17.76 -24.94
CA ARG A 145 -10.87 -18.41 -24.51
C ARG A 145 -10.34 -17.73 -23.26
N SER A 146 -9.83 -18.53 -22.32
CA SER A 146 -9.08 -18.03 -21.18
C SER A 146 -7.59 -18.04 -21.47
N VAL A 147 -6.86 -17.12 -20.83
CA VAL A 147 -5.40 -17.11 -20.78
C VAL A 147 -4.99 -17.10 -19.32
N GLN A 148 -4.16 -18.06 -18.94
CA GLN A 148 -3.55 -18.12 -17.63
C GLN A 148 -2.24 -17.32 -17.64
N LEU A 149 -2.11 -16.42 -16.67
CA LEU A 149 -0.91 -15.63 -16.41
C LEU A 149 -0.32 -16.08 -15.08
N ASN A 150 0.97 -16.41 -15.09
CA ASN A 150 1.73 -16.59 -13.86
C ASN A 150 2.24 -15.23 -13.40
N ILE A 151 2.18 -14.99 -12.09
CA ILE A 151 2.65 -13.77 -11.45
C ILE A 151 3.84 -14.14 -10.57
N GLU A 152 4.80 -13.22 -10.48
CA GLU A 152 5.88 -13.36 -9.52
C GLU A 152 5.35 -13.24 -8.08
N PRO A 153 5.87 -14.01 -7.11
CA PRO A 153 5.50 -13.85 -5.71
C PRO A 153 5.70 -12.40 -5.26
N PHE A 154 4.71 -11.81 -4.61
CA PHE A 154 4.70 -10.38 -4.27
C PHE A 154 4.05 -10.13 -2.91
N THR A 155 4.23 -8.93 -2.37
CA THR A 155 3.55 -8.50 -1.15
C THR A 155 2.42 -7.53 -1.48
N LEU A 156 1.16 -7.95 -1.37
CA LEU A 156 0.03 -7.03 -1.41
C LEU A 156 -0.03 -6.24 -0.09
N ILE A 157 -0.09 -4.90 -0.19
CA ILE A 157 -0.43 -4.03 0.93
C ILE A 157 -1.75 -3.33 0.63
N GLY A 158 -2.82 -3.73 1.33
CA GLY A 158 -4.13 -3.08 1.24
C GLY A 158 -4.25 -1.96 2.28
N ALA A 159 -4.75 -0.80 1.88
CA ALA A 159 -5.13 0.26 2.81
C ALA A 159 -6.64 0.53 2.80
N THR A 160 -7.21 0.71 3.99
CA THR A 160 -8.62 1.09 4.15
C THR A 160 -8.82 2.00 5.36
N THR A 161 -9.92 2.75 5.39
CA THR A 161 -10.30 3.52 6.57
C THR A 161 -10.92 2.65 7.66
N ARG A 162 -11.68 1.61 7.26
CA ARG A 162 -12.41 0.72 8.16
C ARG A 162 -12.24 -0.73 7.72
N LEU A 163 -11.90 -1.58 8.67
CA LEU A 163 -11.75 -3.02 8.44
C LEU A 163 -13.06 -3.69 7.98
N GLY A 164 -14.19 -3.24 8.54
CA GLY A 164 -15.52 -3.78 8.21
C GLY A 164 -16.02 -3.48 6.79
N ASN A 165 -15.29 -2.68 6.01
CA ASN A 165 -15.63 -2.43 4.61
C ASN A 165 -15.11 -3.53 3.67
N LEU A 166 -14.17 -4.36 4.13
CA LEU A 166 -13.67 -5.49 3.34
C LEU A 166 -14.60 -6.68 3.50
N THR A 167 -14.75 -7.46 2.44
CA THR A 167 -15.36 -8.78 2.53
C THR A 167 -14.53 -9.70 3.42
N SER A 168 -15.16 -10.70 4.05
CA SER A 168 -14.42 -11.69 4.83
C SER A 168 -13.39 -12.45 3.97
N PRO A 169 -13.72 -12.94 2.76
CA PRO A 169 -12.75 -13.65 1.93
C PRO A 169 -11.49 -12.84 1.63
N LEU A 170 -11.60 -11.54 1.31
CA LEU A 170 -10.42 -10.71 1.06
C LEU A 170 -9.61 -10.48 2.34
N ARG A 171 -10.31 -10.18 3.45
CA ARG A 171 -9.66 -9.90 4.73
C ARG A 171 -8.86 -11.11 5.24
N ASP A 172 -9.43 -12.31 5.12
CA ASP A 172 -8.86 -13.53 5.70
C ASP A 172 -7.58 -13.99 4.95
N ARG A 173 -7.29 -13.43 3.77
CA ARG A 173 -6.06 -13.66 2.99
C ARG A 173 -4.89 -12.75 3.38
N PHE A 174 -5.11 -11.76 4.24
CA PHE A 174 -4.02 -10.95 4.77
C PHE A 174 -3.39 -11.64 5.98
N GLY A 175 -2.12 -12.07 5.84
CA GLY A 175 -1.37 -12.68 6.93
C GLY A 175 -1.02 -11.69 8.04
N VAL A 176 -0.92 -10.39 7.71
CA VAL A 176 -0.61 -9.33 8.67
C VAL A 176 -1.70 -8.26 8.64
N VAL A 177 -2.38 -8.04 9.77
CA VAL A 177 -3.46 -7.04 9.87
C VAL A 177 -3.11 -6.02 10.95
N LEU A 178 -2.92 -4.75 10.56
CA LEU A 178 -2.39 -3.69 11.42
C LEU A 178 -3.33 -2.50 11.48
N ARG A 179 -3.67 -2.10 12.71
CA ARG A 179 -4.50 -0.92 12.99
C ARG A 179 -3.63 0.28 13.30
N LEU A 180 -3.76 1.34 12.51
CA LEU A 180 -3.17 2.64 12.82
C LEU A 180 -4.17 3.45 13.64
N THR A 181 -3.72 4.00 14.76
CA THR A 181 -4.54 4.83 15.67
C THR A 181 -3.98 6.24 15.83
N PHE A 182 -4.80 7.20 16.25
CA PHE A 182 -4.29 8.53 16.55
C PHE A 182 -3.27 8.49 17.69
N MET A 183 -2.23 9.30 17.55
CA MET A 183 -1.22 9.44 18.59
C MET A 183 -1.82 10.03 19.85
N THR A 184 -1.28 9.67 21.01
CA THR A 184 -1.59 10.37 22.25
C THR A 184 -1.16 11.84 22.13
N ARG A 185 -1.94 12.76 22.72
CA ARG A 185 -1.71 14.23 22.65
C ARG A 185 -0.26 14.65 22.92
N LYS A 186 0.44 13.93 23.81
CA LYS A 186 1.83 14.19 24.18
C LYS A 186 2.82 14.04 23.02
N ILE A 187 2.57 13.11 22.09
CA ILE A 187 3.42 12.85 20.93
C ILE A 187 3.16 13.89 19.83
N CYS A 188 1.91 14.30 19.62
CA CYS A 188 1.59 15.39 18.67
C CYS A 188 2.33 16.68 19.01
N PHE A 189 2.41 17.05 20.31
CA PHE A 189 3.18 18.21 20.74
C PHE A 189 4.68 18.10 20.44
N ARG A 190 5.26 16.89 20.57
CA ARG A 190 6.67 16.66 20.25
C ARG A 190 6.96 16.90 18.76
N LEU A 191 6.15 16.33 17.88
CA LEU A 191 6.30 16.53 16.43
C LEU A 191 6.15 18.00 16.04
N LEU A 192 5.16 18.71 16.60
CA LEU A 192 4.98 20.14 16.37
C LEU A 192 6.20 20.96 16.82
N ILE A 193 6.78 20.63 17.97
CA ILE A 193 7.99 21.31 18.46
C ILE A 193 9.20 21.01 17.60
N ASP A 194 9.36 19.78 17.11
CA ASP A 194 10.48 19.40 16.24
C ASP A 194 10.34 20.04 14.85
N GLN A 195 9.11 20.27 14.36
CA GLN A 195 8.82 21.03 13.14
C GLN A 195 9.04 22.54 13.29
N LEU A 196 8.88 23.09 14.50
CA LEU A 196 9.07 24.52 14.81
C LEU A 196 10.53 24.89 15.15
N LYS A 197 11.46 23.94 15.09
CA LYS A 197 12.89 24.16 15.38
C LYS A 197 13.74 24.52 14.16
N PHE A 198 13.10 24.81 13.03
CA PHE A 198 13.74 25.39 11.84
C PHE A 198 13.33 26.85 11.67
#